data_AF-A0A072N7E9-F1
#
_entry.id   AF-A0A072N7E9-F1
#
_cell.length_a   1.000
_cell.length_b   1.000
_cell.length_c   1.000
_cell.angle_alpha   90.00
_cell.angle_beta   90.00
_cell.angle_gamma   90.00
#
_symmetry.space_group_name_H-M   'P 1'
#
loop_
_entity.id
_entity.type
_entity.pdbx_description
1 polymer ?
#
loop_
_entity_poly.entity_id
_entity_poly.type
_entity_poly.pdbx_seq_one_letter_code
_entity_poly.pdbx_strand_id
1 'polypeptide(L)'
;MERNDAVMPWVAIVSAAIMWIILLFLFNKETAPEPVVVDPEVVATINQTWPTLGAQVYTSAGCVGCHGANGEGGAGPALANNERITKDPVYVHTIIVKGKGQMPAFPQLKEEEVYAVANYVLNSWGNSIPEPLTPAQVAEGQTKIDPAVLKNRSRFVPEDIKLPEIFLATFVMVLLTYGLIGLYSVWTEGQELHPGIHKVRSTPVATLAMVVTLGLSLLFSVLFVRQMAMDYAGWADRVMPNVAMEGFYAAMILLTLAVAVGLYKKFFMDGEVLVEDASGEFPW
;
A
#
# COMPACT_ATOMS: atom_id res chain seq x y z
N MET A 1 -18.97 -25.13 32.32
CA MET A 1 -18.65 -25.37 30.90
C MET A 1 -17.28 -24.75 30.63
N GLU A 2 -16.35 -25.50 30.02
CA GLU A 2 -15.12 -24.90 29.46
C GLU A 2 -15.50 -23.89 28.37
N ARG A 3 -14.87 -22.72 28.36
CA ARG A 3 -15.04 -21.72 27.30
C ARG A 3 -14.50 -22.23 25.97
N ASN A 4 -15.37 -22.54 25.02
CA ASN A 4 -14.97 -22.89 23.64
C ASN A 4 -14.32 -21.69 22.90
N ASP A 5 -14.57 -20.48 23.37
CA ASP A 5 -14.00 -19.22 22.96
C ASP A 5 -12.56 -18.99 23.45
N ALA A 6 -11.96 -19.93 24.19
CA ALA A 6 -10.51 -19.97 24.43
C ALA A 6 -9.72 -20.66 23.29
N VAL A 7 -10.38 -21.47 22.47
CA VAL A 7 -9.78 -22.14 21.28
C VAL A 7 -9.82 -21.20 20.07
N MET A 8 -10.84 -20.34 19.97
CA MET A 8 -11.00 -19.37 18.87
C MET A 8 -9.85 -18.34 18.72
N PRO A 9 -9.23 -17.79 19.78
CA PRO A 9 -8.11 -16.84 19.67
C PRO A 9 -6.89 -17.50 19.02
N TRP A 10 -6.57 -18.73 19.42
CA TRP A 10 -5.46 -19.48 18.85
C TRP A 10 -5.73 -19.85 17.39
N VAL A 11 -6.93 -20.31 17.07
CA VAL A 11 -7.35 -20.60 15.69
C VAL A 11 -7.30 -19.33 14.83
N ALA A 12 -7.74 -18.18 15.33
CA ALA A 12 -7.70 -16.92 14.60
C ALA A 12 -6.26 -16.45 14.33
N ILE A 13 -5.37 -16.54 15.32
CA ILE A 13 -3.94 -16.16 15.17
C ILE A 13 -3.23 -17.09 14.19
N VAL A 14 -3.43 -18.40 14.31
CA VAL A 14 -2.82 -19.40 13.41
C VAL A 14 -3.37 -19.26 12.00
N SER A 15 -4.69 -19.05 11.85
CA SER A 15 -5.32 -18.84 10.54
C SER A 15 -4.82 -17.55 9.89
N ALA A 16 -4.65 -16.48 10.66
CA ALA A 16 -4.05 -15.23 10.17
C ALA A 16 -2.61 -15.44 9.69
N ALA A 17 -1.79 -16.19 10.44
CA ALA A 17 -0.40 -16.47 10.09
C ALA A 17 -0.28 -17.36 8.84
N ILE A 18 -1.10 -18.42 8.74
CA ILE A 18 -1.13 -19.31 7.58
C ILE A 18 -1.62 -18.56 6.34
N MET A 19 -2.68 -17.77 6.47
CA MET A 19 -3.22 -16.97 5.37
C MET A 19 -2.24 -15.88 4.93
N TRP A 20 -1.48 -15.26 5.85
CA TRP A 20 -0.38 -14.36 5.51
C TRP A 20 0.68 -15.05 4.63
N ILE A 21 1.13 -16.25 5.02
CA ILE A 21 2.13 -17.01 4.26
C ILE A 21 1.59 -17.39 2.88
N ILE A 22 0.39 -17.98 2.81
CA ILE A 22 -0.22 -18.42 1.55
C ILE A 22 -0.44 -17.25 0.59
N LEU A 23 -0.95 -16.12 1.11
CA LEU A 23 -1.21 -14.94 0.29
C LEU A 23 0.08 -14.25 -0.16
N LEU A 24 1.15 -14.23 0.65
CA LEU A 24 2.46 -13.77 0.20
C LEU A 24 2.95 -14.56 -1.03
N PHE A 25 2.77 -15.89 -1.03
CA PHE A 25 3.17 -16.72 -2.17
C PHE A 25 2.23 -16.58 -3.39
N LEU A 26 0.91 -16.48 -3.17
CA LEU A 26 -0.06 -16.30 -4.26
C LEU A 26 0.04 -14.92 -4.92
N PHE A 27 0.15 -13.84 -4.14
CA PHE A 27 0.29 -12.48 -4.69
C PHE A 27 1.65 -12.23 -5.34
N ASN A 28 2.72 -12.90 -4.89
CA ASN A 28 4.00 -12.86 -5.59
C ASN A 28 3.91 -13.52 -6.99
N LYS A 29 2.97 -14.46 -7.19
CA LYS A 29 2.73 -15.11 -8.48
C LYS A 29 1.82 -14.29 -9.39
N GLU A 30 0.79 -13.63 -8.86
CA GLU A 30 -0.15 -12.78 -9.65
C GLU A 30 0.43 -11.42 -10.06
N THR A 31 1.58 -11.02 -9.50
CA THR A 31 2.26 -9.76 -9.89
C THR A 31 3.31 -9.94 -10.97
N ALA A 32 3.50 -11.15 -11.50
CA ALA A 32 4.25 -11.36 -12.72
C ALA A 32 3.40 -10.83 -13.89
N PRO A 33 3.89 -9.86 -14.68
CA PRO A 33 3.14 -9.37 -15.83
C PRO A 33 2.85 -10.54 -16.77
N GLU A 34 1.58 -10.71 -17.16
CA GLU A 34 1.24 -11.64 -18.23
C GLU A 34 1.94 -11.17 -19.50
N PRO A 35 2.64 -12.06 -20.23
CA PRO A 35 3.27 -11.68 -21.48
C PRO A 35 2.19 -11.21 -22.46
N VAL A 36 2.32 -9.98 -22.96
CA VAL A 36 1.44 -9.42 -23.98
C VAL A 36 1.51 -10.33 -25.21
N VAL A 37 0.43 -11.05 -25.50
CA VAL A 37 0.31 -11.81 -26.74
C VAL A 37 0.03 -10.81 -27.86
N VAL A 38 1.10 -10.34 -28.50
CA VAL A 38 1.01 -9.51 -29.70
C VAL A 38 0.77 -10.41 -30.91
N ASP A 39 -0.09 -9.98 -31.82
CA ASP A 39 -0.31 -10.68 -33.09
C ASP A 39 1.04 -10.88 -33.83
N PRO A 40 1.41 -12.13 -34.18
CA PRO A 40 2.67 -12.42 -34.86
C PRO A 40 2.87 -11.64 -36.16
N GLU A 41 1.78 -11.27 -36.86
CA GLU A 41 1.85 -10.52 -38.12
C GLU A 41 2.33 -9.07 -37.91
N VAL A 42 1.91 -8.45 -36.79
CA VAL A 42 2.32 -7.09 -36.42
C VAL A 42 3.80 -7.08 -36.02
N VAL A 43 4.25 -8.08 -35.27
CA VAL A 43 5.66 -8.25 -34.87
C VAL A 43 6.56 -8.43 -36.10
N ALA A 44 6.13 -9.26 -37.06
CA ALA A 44 6.88 -9.48 -38.30
C ALA A 44 7.02 -8.18 -39.13
N THR A 45 5.94 -7.40 -39.24
CA THR A 45 5.94 -6.13 -39.98
C THR A 45 6.86 -5.10 -39.33
N ILE A 46 6.82 -4.97 -38.00
CA ILE A 46 7.70 -4.07 -37.25
C ILE A 46 9.16 -4.47 -37.47
N ASN A 47 9.49 -5.77 -37.37
CA ASN A 47 10.85 -6.28 -37.55
C ASN A 47 11.45 -6.00 -38.93
N GLN A 48 10.63 -5.92 -39.98
CA GLN A 48 11.09 -5.54 -41.31
C GLN A 48 11.27 -4.02 -41.46
N THR A 49 10.49 -3.23 -40.71
CA THR A 49 10.39 -1.78 -40.91
C THR A 49 11.38 -0.99 -40.07
N TRP A 50 11.62 -1.38 -38.81
CA TRP A 50 12.47 -0.61 -37.90
C TRP A 50 13.95 -0.48 -38.34
N PRO A 51 14.61 -1.45 -39.00
CA PRO A 51 16.02 -1.31 -39.34
C PRO A 51 16.30 -0.18 -40.33
N THR A 52 15.37 0.06 -41.26
CA THR A 52 15.52 1.05 -42.33
C THR A 52 14.90 2.39 -41.93
N LEU A 53 13.62 2.38 -41.54
CA LEU A 53 12.90 3.58 -41.14
C LEU A 53 13.48 4.17 -39.85
N GLY A 54 13.83 3.33 -38.88
CA GLY A 54 14.38 3.77 -37.60
C GLY A 54 15.75 4.43 -37.74
N ALA A 55 16.63 3.88 -38.59
CA ALA A 55 17.93 4.49 -38.90
C ALA A 55 17.77 5.84 -39.63
N GLN A 56 16.81 5.92 -40.56
CA GLN A 56 16.49 7.15 -41.28
C GLN A 56 16.00 8.23 -40.30
N VAL A 57 15.04 7.91 -39.45
CA VAL A 57 14.49 8.83 -38.44
C VAL A 57 15.55 9.23 -37.43
N TYR A 58 16.41 8.30 -36.98
CA TYR A 58 17.52 8.61 -36.06
C TYR A 58 18.43 9.70 -36.62
N THR A 59 18.67 9.68 -37.93
CA THR A 59 19.51 10.67 -38.62
C THR A 59 18.73 11.96 -38.91
N SER A 60 17.53 11.86 -39.47
CA SER A 60 16.75 13.03 -39.95
C SER A 60 16.12 13.85 -38.81
N ALA A 61 15.77 13.21 -37.69
CA ALA A 61 15.22 13.90 -36.52
C ALA A 61 16.32 14.54 -35.64
N GLY A 62 17.59 14.39 -35.99
CA GLY A 62 18.71 15.01 -35.28
C GLY A 62 19.15 14.26 -34.01
N CYS A 63 18.71 13.02 -33.80
CA CYS A 63 19.11 12.20 -32.65
C CYS A 63 20.64 12.01 -32.61
N VAL A 64 21.24 11.79 -33.79
CA VAL A 64 22.69 11.68 -34.01
C VAL A 64 23.46 12.88 -33.44
N GLY A 65 22.89 14.09 -33.50
CA GLY A 65 23.57 15.31 -33.07
C GLY A 65 23.89 15.35 -31.58
N CYS A 66 23.08 14.68 -30.75
CA CYS A 66 23.31 14.60 -29.31
C CYS A 66 23.82 13.22 -28.86
N HIS A 67 23.34 12.15 -29.47
CA HIS A 67 23.61 10.77 -29.04
C HIS A 67 24.74 10.09 -29.82
N GLY A 68 25.33 10.75 -30.82
CA GLY A 68 26.39 10.18 -31.66
C GLY A 68 25.84 9.34 -32.81
N ALA A 69 26.67 9.04 -33.81
CA ALA A 69 26.23 8.27 -34.98
C ALA A 69 26.06 6.77 -34.65
N ASN A 70 26.82 6.30 -33.67
CA ASN A 70 26.82 4.92 -33.18
C ASN A 70 26.27 4.81 -31.75
N GLY A 71 25.47 5.79 -31.31
CA GLY A 71 24.93 5.81 -29.95
C GLY A 71 25.99 5.97 -28.86
N GLU A 72 27.21 6.41 -29.19
CA GLU A 72 28.32 6.59 -28.26
C GLU A 72 28.09 7.70 -27.22
N GLY A 73 27.08 8.55 -27.45
CA GLY A 73 26.76 9.70 -26.62
C GLY A 73 27.57 10.93 -26.99
N GLY A 74 27.36 12.00 -26.21
CA GLY A 74 28.01 13.29 -26.44
C GLY A 74 27.32 14.34 -25.59
N ALA A 75 26.53 15.22 -26.23
CA ALA A 75 25.64 16.14 -25.52
C ALA A 75 24.48 15.39 -24.83
N GLY A 76 24.05 14.27 -25.40
CA GLY A 76 23.10 13.33 -24.81
C GLY A 76 23.80 12.08 -24.25
N PRO A 77 23.12 11.31 -23.39
CA PRO A 77 23.66 10.07 -22.83
C PRO A 77 23.94 9.02 -23.91
N ALA A 78 24.90 8.14 -23.66
CA ALA A 78 25.19 7.00 -24.53
C ALA A 78 23.99 6.05 -24.60
N LEU A 79 23.65 5.65 -25.83
CA LEU A 79 22.61 4.68 -26.14
C LEU A 79 23.19 3.29 -26.39
N ALA A 80 24.44 3.18 -26.83
CA ALA A 80 25.12 1.92 -27.05
C ALA A 80 25.35 1.14 -25.73
N ASN A 81 25.17 -0.18 -25.77
CA ASN A 81 25.33 -1.09 -24.63
C ASN A 81 24.63 -0.62 -23.34
N ASN A 82 23.43 -0.05 -23.46
CA ASN A 82 22.74 0.57 -22.34
C ASN A 82 21.69 -0.38 -21.76
N GLU A 83 22.04 -1.07 -20.68
CA GLU A 83 21.14 -2.02 -20.01
C GLU A 83 19.84 -1.39 -19.49
N ARG A 84 19.84 -0.08 -19.20
CA ARG A 84 18.67 0.59 -18.66
C ARG A 84 17.54 0.64 -19.68
N ILE A 85 17.88 0.89 -20.95
CA ILE A 85 16.89 0.99 -22.02
C ILE A 85 16.40 -0.37 -22.49
N THR A 86 17.23 -1.42 -22.42
CA THR A 86 16.82 -2.79 -22.79
C THR A 86 15.96 -3.45 -21.71
N LYS A 87 16.18 -3.11 -20.42
CA LYS A 87 15.33 -3.57 -19.30
C LYS A 87 13.95 -2.90 -19.27
N ASP A 88 13.84 -1.68 -19.80
CA ASP A 88 12.56 -0.97 -19.91
C ASP A 88 12.41 -0.34 -21.31
N PRO A 89 11.98 -1.11 -22.32
CA PRO A 89 11.80 -0.63 -23.69
C PRO A 89 10.77 0.51 -23.83
N VAL A 90 9.73 0.51 -22.99
CA VAL A 90 8.65 1.53 -22.99
C VAL A 90 9.19 2.89 -22.58
N TYR A 91 10.24 2.92 -21.74
CA TYR A 91 10.93 4.15 -21.35
C TYR A 91 11.49 4.91 -22.56
N VAL A 92 12.06 4.21 -23.56
CA VAL A 92 12.64 4.85 -24.76
C VAL A 92 11.56 5.57 -25.55
N HIS A 93 10.45 4.88 -25.85
CA HIS A 93 9.31 5.48 -26.54
C HIS A 93 8.76 6.70 -25.78
N THR A 94 8.62 6.58 -24.46
CA THR A 94 8.08 7.66 -23.62
C THR A 94 8.96 8.91 -23.64
N ILE A 95 10.29 8.76 -23.62
CA ILE A 95 11.21 9.90 -23.72
C ILE A 95 11.13 10.56 -25.09
N ILE A 96 11.00 9.80 -26.18
CA ILE A 96 10.90 10.39 -27.53
C ILE A 96 9.64 11.26 -27.64
N VAL A 97 8.51 10.77 -27.11
CA VAL A 97 7.21 11.48 -27.18
C VAL A 97 7.15 12.66 -26.22
N LYS A 98 7.61 12.50 -24.97
CA LYS A 98 7.44 13.52 -23.91
C LYS A 98 8.67 14.41 -23.68
N GLY A 99 9.84 14.01 -24.18
CA GLY A 99 11.12 14.63 -23.84
C GLY A 99 11.59 14.31 -22.42
N LYS A 100 12.84 14.64 -22.10
CA LYS A 100 13.39 14.54 -20.75
C LYS A 100 14.60 15.46 -20.56
N GLY A 101 14.50 16.38 -19.61
CA GLY A 101 15.60 17.30 -19.28
C GLY A 101 15.97 18.17 -20.48
N GLN A 102 17.20 18.04 -20.99
CA GLN A 102 17.68 18.76 -22.17
C GLN A 102 17.22 18.13 -23.50
N MET A 103 16.69 16.90 -23.48
CA MET A 103 16.14 16.26 -24.68
C MET A 103 14.71 16.77 -24.92
N PRO A 104 14.44 17.46 -26.06
CA PRO A 104 13.10 17.94 -26.38
C PRO A 104 12.13 16.79 -26.68
N ALA A 105 10.84 17.09 -26.64
CA ALA A 105 9.81 16.21 -27.18
C ALA A 105 9.82 16.26 -28.72
N PHE A 106 9.43 15.17 -29.38
CA PHE A 106 9.38 15.06 -30.84
C PHE A 106 7.93 14.91 -31.36
N PRO A 107 7.03 15.88 -31.15
CA PRO A 107 5.62 15.79 -31.58
C PRO A 107 5.43 15.78 -33.11
N GLN A 108 6.47 16.13 -33.87
CA GLN A 108 6.46 16.13 -35.33
C GLN A 108 6.63 14.73 -35.94
N LEU A 109 7.07 13.74 -35.16
CA LEU A 109 7.24 12.37 -35.64
C LEU A 109 5.88 11.66 -35.63
N LYS A 110 5.61 10.90 -36.69
CA LYS A 110 4.45 10.01 -36.72
C LYS A 110 4.67 8.85 -35.78
N GLU A 111 3.58 8.26 -35.30
CA GLU A 111 3.62 7.14 -34.37
C GLU A 111 4.50 5.98 -34.89
N GLU A 112 4.34 5.60 -36.16
CA GLU A 112 5.16 4.57 -36.83
C GLU A 112 6.66 4.91 -36.81
N GLU A 113 7.03 6.18 -36.99
CA GLU A 113 8.41 6.66 -36.98
C GLU A 113 9.00 6.60 -35.56
N VAL A 114 8.18 6.88 -34.53
CA VAL A 114 8.58 6.78 -33.13
C VAL A 114 8.86 5.33 -32.75
N TYR A 115 8.01 4.38 -33.13
CA TYR A 115 8.27 2.95 -32.89
C TYR A 115 9.48 2.45 -33.66
N ALA A 116 9.67 2.90 -34.91
CA ALA A 116 10.81 2.51 -35.72
C ALA A 116 12.13 3.00 -35.11
N VAL A 117 12.22 4.27 -34.69
CA VAL A 117 13.44 4.80 -34.08
C VAL A 117 13.70 4.23 -32.69
N ALA A 118 12.65 3.97 -31.90
CA ALA A 118 12.79 3.31 -30.60
C ALA A 118 13.36 1.89 -30.76
N ASN A 119 12.79 1.09 -31.67
CA ASN A 119 13.29 -0.26 -31.95
C ASN A 119 14.70 -0.28 -32.54
N TYR A 120 15.04 0.71 -33.37
CA TYR A 120 16.40 0.87 -33.88
C TYR A 120 17.40 1.09 -32.74
N VAL A 121 17.10 1.98 -31.79
CA VAL A 121 17.96 2.21 -30.62
C VAL A 121 18.06 0.97 -29.73
N LEU A 122 16.95 0.24 -29.54
CA LEU A 122 16.88 -0.94 -28.68
C LEU A 122 17.58 -2.19 -29.26
N ASN A 123 17.85 -2.21 -30.57
CA ASN A 123 18.47 -3.34 -31.28
C ASN A 123 19.77 -2.97 -32.01
N SER A 124 20.33 -1.80 -31.74
CA SER A 124 21.60 -1.34 -32.33
C SER A 124 22.70 -1.23 -31.29
N TRP A 125 23.96 -1.25 -31.76
CA TRP A 125 25.15 -0.93 -30.97
C TRP A 125 25.29 -1.76 -29.68
N GLY A 126 25.03 -3.07 -29.79
CA GLY A 126 25.13 -4.03 -28.69
C GLY A 126 23.89 -4.12 -27.81
N ASN A 127 22.85 -3.31 -28.07
CA ASN A 127 21.53 -3.52 -27.50
C ASN A 127 20.79 -4.61 -28.30
N SER A 128 20.05 -5.46 -27.59
CA SER A 128 19.14 -6.43 -28.19
C SER A 128 18.01 -6.70 -27.21
N ILE A 129 16.78 -6.66 -27.73
CA ILE A 129 15.58 -7.06 -26.99
C ILE A 129 14.98 -8.31 -27.65
N PRO A 130 14.38 -9.23 -26.88
CA PRO A 130 13.87 -10.49 -27.42
C PRO A 130 12.71 -10.32 -28.39
N GLU A 131 11.88 -9.29 -28.19
CA GLU A 131 10.78 -8.93 -29.06
C GLU A 131 10.80 -7.43 -29.33
N PRO A 132 10.45 -6.97 -30.55
CA PRO A 132 10.40 -5.56 -30.86
C PRO A 132 9.29 -4.87 -30.06
N LEU A 133 9.52 -3.60 -29.72
CA LEU A 133 8.54 -2.73 -29.06
C LEU A 133 7.32 -2.52 -29.97
N THR A 134 6.14 -2.87 -29.47
CA THR A 134 4.87 -2.75 -30.18
C THR A 134 3.90 -1.77 -29.50
N PRO A 135 2.89 -1.25 -30.23
CA PRO A 135 1.87 -0.38 -29.63
C PRO A 135 1.12 -1.01 -28.46
N ALA A 136 0.89 -2.33 -28.49
CA ALA A 136 0.25 -3.07 -27.41
C ALA A 136 1.11 -3.04 -26.12
N GLN A 137 2.43 -3.24 -26.25
CA GLN A 137 3.36 -3.18 -25.11
C GLN A 137 3.48 -1.76 -24.53
N VAL A 138 3.42 -0.72 -25.36
CA VAL A 138 3.39 0.67 -24.88
C VAL A 138 2.06 1.00 -24.21
N ALA A 139 0.93 0.57 -24.79
CA ALA A 139 -0.39 0.77 -24.19
C ALA A 139 -0.48 0.06 -22.83
N GLU A 140 0.02 -1.16 -22.70
CA GLU A 140 0.11 -1.87 -21.43
C GLU A 140 1.07 -1.19 -20.44
N GLY A 141 2.23 -0.74 -20.92
CA GLY A 141 3.19 0.04 -20.12
C GLY A 141 2.65 1.39 -19.65
N GLN A 142 1.68 1.97 -20.38
CA GLN A 142 0.98 3.21 -20.04
C GLN A 142 -0.27 2.98 -19.17
N THR A 143 -0.92 1.82 -19.26
CA THR A 143 -2.03 1.42 -18.38
C THR A 143 -1.55 0.90 -17.02
N LYS A 144 -0.24 0.64 -16.86
CA LYS A 144 0.44 0.67 -15.55
C LYS A 144 0.30 2.08 -14.97
N ILE A 145 -0.85 2.29 -14.33
CA ILE A 145 -1.37 3.49 -13.68
C ILE A 145 -0.30 4.56 -13.43
N ASP A 146 -0.47 5.71 -14.07
CA ASP A 146 0.30 6.92 -13.79
C ASP A 146 0.36 7.15 -12.26
N PRO A 147 1.55 7.24 -11.63
CA PRO A 147 1.65 7.52 -10.20
C PRO A 147 0.92 8.82 -9.80
N ALA A 148 0.61 9.71 -10.74
CA ALA A 148 -0.26 10.86 -10.51
C ALA A 148 -1.75 10.51 -10.30
N VAL A 149 -2.27 9.44 -10.91
CA VAL A 149 -3.64 8.94 -10.66
C VAL A 149 -3.72 8.23 -9.30
N LEU A 150 -2.60 7.69 -8.82
CA LEU A 150 -2.45 7.18 -7.45
C LEU A 150 -2.18 8.28 -6.41
N LYS A 151 -2.02 9.56 -6.77
CA LYS A 151 -1.83 10.66 -5.79
C LYS A 151 -3.08 10.98 -4.95
N ASN A 152 -4.22 10.37 -5.24
CA ASN A 152 -5.35 10.36 -4.31
C ASN A 152 -5.26 9.19 -3.31
N ARG A 153 -4.09 8.55 -3.16
CA ARG A 153 -3.73 7.77 -1.98
C ARG A 153 -3.52 8.74 -0.83
N SER A 154 -4.06 8.41 0.33
CA SER A 154 -3.85 9.22 1.53
C SER A 154 -2.34 9.41 1.75
N ARG A 155 -1.92 10.60 2.20
CA ARG A 155 -0.52 10.99 2.46
C ARG A 155 0.28 10.06 3.40
N PHE A 156 -0.37 9.01 3.92
CA PHE A 156 0.13 8.08 4.91
C PHE A 156 0.50 6.72 4.30
N VAL A 157 0.30 6.51 3.00
CA VAL A 157 0.66 5.27 2.31
C VAL A 157 1.97 5.49 1.54
N PRO A 158 3.07 4.81 1.91
CA PRO A 158 4.33 4.82 1.16
C PRO A 158 4.13 4.44 -0.32
N GLU A 159 4.89 5.08 -1.22
CA GLU A 159 4.75 4.91 -2.68
C GLU A 159 5.13 3.51 -3.18
N ASP A 160 5.89 2.77 -2.38
CA ASP A 160 6.37 1.42 -2.63
C ASP A 160 5.35 0.31 -2.27
N ILE A 161 4.27 0.63 -1.53
CA ILE A 161 3.27 -0.35 -1.10
C ILE A 161 2.18 -0.53 -2.15
N LYS A 162 1.98 -1.77 -2.61
CA LYS A 162 0.95 -2.12 -3.61
C LYS A 162 -0.44 -2.20 -2.98
N LEU A 163 -1.50 -1.98 -3.76
CA LEU A 163 -2.88 -2.00 -3.26
C LEU A 163 -3.29 -3.32 -2.56
N PRO A 164 -2.88 -4.50 -3.05
CA PRO A 164 -3.13 -5.77 -2.35
C PRO A 164 -2.40 -5.87 -1.00
N GLU A 165 -1.22 -5.27 -0.86
CA GLU A 165 -0.46 -5.25 0.40
C GLU A 165 -1.17 -4.41 1.46
N ILE A 166 -1.80 -3.30 1.05
CA ILE A 166 -2.65 -2.47 1.94
C ILE A 166 -3.84 -3.28 2.43
N PHE A 167 -4.53 -3.99 1.53
CA PHE A 167 -5.68 -4.83 1.89
C PHE A 167 -5.27 -5.95 2.87
N LEU A 168 -4.15 -6.62 2.59
CA LEU A 168 -3.59 -7.66 3.45
C LEU A 168 -3.21 -7.12 4.84
N ALA A 169 -2.49 -6.01 4.89
CA ALA A 169 -2.11 -5.37 6.16
C ALA A 169 -3.35 -4.98 6.99
N THR A 170 -4.39 -4.47 6.35
CA THR A 170 -5.64 -4.09 7.01
C THR A 170 -6.37 -5.32 7.56
N PHE A 171 -6.47 -6.39 6.77
CA PHE A 171 -7.14 -7.63 7.20
C PHE A 171 -6.40 -8.31 8.36
N VAL A 172 -5.07 -8.31 8.33
CA VAL A 172 -4.25 -8.83 9.44
C VAL A 172 -4.37 -7.97 10.69
N MET A 173 -4.39 -6.65 10.56
CA MET A 173 -4.65 -5.75 11.70
C MET A 173 -6.00 -6.06 12.36
N VAL A 174 -7.04 -6.33 11.57
CA VAL A 174 -8.35 -6.74 12.10
C VAL A 174 -8.25 -8.05 12.86
N LEU A 175 -7.68 -9.10 12.27
CA LEU A 175 -7.57 -10.41 12.92
C LEU A 175 -6.70 -10.37 14.19
N LEU A 176 -5.60 -9.62 14.18
CA LEU A 176 -4.76 -9.42 15.36
C LEU A 176 -5.52 -8.68 16.47
N THR A 177 -6.28 -7.65 16.11
CA THR A 177 -7.09 -6.89 17.08
C THR A 177 -8.12 -7.80 17.74
N TYR A 178 -8.87 -8.58 16.96
CA TYR A 178 -9.84 -9.54 17.50
C TYR A 178 -9.18 -10.66 18.32
N GLY A 179 -8.01 -11.16 17.88
CA GLY A 179 -7.24 -12.15 18.62
C GLY A 179 -6.76 -11.64 19.98
N LEU A 180 -6.26 -10.40 20.03
CA LEU A 180 -5.83 -9.76 21.28
C LEU A 180 -7.00 -9.49 22.23
N ILE A 181 -8.16 -9.06 21.70
CA ILE A 181 -9.38 -8.89 22.50
C ILE A 181 -9.80 -10.24 23.12
N GLY A 182 -9.78 -11.31 22.32
CA GLY A 182 -10.08 -12.66 22.81
C GLY A 182 -9.11 -13.13 23.90
N LEU A 183 -7.80 -12.94 23.69
CA LEU A 183 -6.77 -13.30 24.66
C LEU A 183 -6.92 -12.51 25.97
N TYR A 184 -7.21 -11.21 25.87
CA TYR A 184 -7.48 -10.36 27.02
C TYR A 184 -8.71 -10.82 27.79
N SER A 185 -9.81 -11.15 27.10
CA SER A 185 -11.02 -11.71 27.73
C SER A 185 -10.71 -13.03 28.47
N VAL A 186 -9.92 -13.94 27.88
CA VAL A 186 -9.48 -15.16 28.58
C VAL A 186 -8.65 -14.82 29.83
N TRP A 187 -7.73 -13.87 29.71
CA TRP A 187 -6.89 -13.45 30.84
C TRP A 187 -7.69 -12.76 31.96
N THR A 188 -8.70 -11.97 31.63
CA THR A 188 -9.50 -11.25 32.64
C THR A 188 -10.58 -12.09 33.29
N GLU A 189 -11.21 -12.98 32.53
CA GLU A 189 -12.41 -13.72 32.97
C GLU A 189 -12.09 -15.17 33.36
N GLY A 190 -10.89 -15.67 33.03
CA GLY A 190 -10.50 -17.06 33.25
C GLY A 190 -11.10 -18.02 32.21
N GLN A 191 -10.71 -19.31 32.29
CA GLN A 191 -11.16 -20.35 31.35
C GLN A 191 -12.51 -20.96 31.71
N GLU A 192 -12.92 -20.82 32.97
CA GLU A 192 -14.18 -21.34 33.50
C GLU A 192 -15.11 -20.20 33.91
N LEU A 193 -16.36 -20.27 33.45
CA LEU A 193 -17.43 -19.36 33.87
C LEU A 193 -17.91 -19.78 35.25
N HIS A 194 -17.60 -19.00 36.28
CA HIS A 194 -18.09 -19.25 37.64
C HIS A 194 -19.49 -18.64 37.81
N PRO A 195 -20.54 -19.43 38.12
CA PRO A 195 -21.85 -18.88 38.46
C PRO A 195 -21.76 -18.25 39.85
N GLY A 196 -21.86 -16.94 39.93
CA GLY A 196 -21.83 -16.22 41.19
C GLY A 196 -22.20 -14.75 40.99
N ILE A 197 -23.04 -14.22 41.89
CA ILE A 197 -23.35 -12.79 41.92
C ILE A 197 -22.08 -12.07 42.39
N HIS A 198 -21.27 -11.57 41.46
CA HIS A 198 -20.12 -10.74 41.77
C HIS A 198 -20.60 -9.31 42.06
N LYS A 199 -20.99 -9.06 43.32
CA LYS A 199 -21.21 -7.69 43.80
C LYS A 199 -19.87 -7.00 44.00
N VAL A 200 -19.55 -6.06 43.12
CA VAL A 200 -18.26 -5.37 43.15
C VAL A 200 -18.40 -4.15 44.07
N ARG A 201 -17.63 -4.13 45.16
CA ARG A 201 -17.49 -2.93 45.99
C ARG A 201 -16.23 -2.18 45.57
N SER A 202 -16.41 -1.05 44.89
CA SER A 202 -15.31 -0.21 44.45
C SER A 202 -14.47 0.25 45.66
N THR A 203 -13.15 0.21 45.51
CA THR A 203 -12.23 0.70 46.54
C THR A 203 -11.93 2.19 46.30
N PRO A 204 -11.51 2.94 47.34
CA PRO A 204 -11.01 4.32 47.18
C PRO A 204 -9.89 4.45 46.13
N VAL A 205 -9.07 3.40 45.97
CA VAL A 205 -8.01 3.37 44.95
C VAL A 205 -8.59 3.20 43.55
N ALA A 206 -9.60 2.32 43.37
CA ALA A 206 -10.25 2.13 42.08
C ALA A 206 -11.04 3.38 41.63
N THR A 207 -11.68 4.08 42.56
CA THR A 207 -12.36 5.37 42.28
C THR A 207 -11.37 6.46 41.90
N LEU A 208 -10.25 6.57 42.61
CA LEU A 208 -9.18 7.50 42.23
C LEU A 208 -8.63 7.17 40.83
N ALA A 209 -8.34 5.91 40.54
CA ALA A 209 -7.86 5.48 39.23
C ALA A 209 -8.85 5.81 38.10
N MET A 210 -10.16 5.62 38.33
CA MET A 210 -11.20 6.00 37.38
C MET A 210 -11.21 7.51 37.13
N VAL A 211 -11.21 8.32 38.19
CA VAL A 211 -11.23 9.79 38.08
C VAL A 211 -9.99 10.31 37.35
N VAL A 212 -8.81 9.77 37.68
CA VAL A 212 -7.55 10.14 36.99
C VAL A 212 -7.61 9.78 35.52
N THR A 213 -8.11 8.58 35.19
CA THR A 213 -8.20 8.13 33.80
C THR A 213 -9.16 9.00 32.98
N LEU A 214 -10.33 9.34 33.53
CA LEU A 214 -11.28 10.26 32.89
C LEU A 214 -10.70 11.68 32.75
N GLY A 215 -9.96 12.15 33.77
CA GLY A 215 -9.26 13.42 33.73
C GLY A 215 -8.19 13.48 32.63
N LEU A 216 -7.44 12.39 32.44
CA LEU A 216 -6.47 12.27 31.34
C LEU A 216 -7.15 12.24 29.98
N SER A 217 -8.26 11.51 29.82
CA SER A 217 -9.05 11.53 28.58
C SER A 217 -9.50 12.94 28.21
N LEU A 218 -9.99 13.71 29.19
CA LEU A 218 -10.39 15.11 28.98
C LEU A 218 -9.19 15.99 28.62
N LEU A 219 -8.07 15.85 29.34
CA LEU A 219 -6.83 16.58 29.06
C LEU A 219 -6.37 16.36 27.61
N PHE A 220 -6.26 15.11 27.18
CA PHE A 220 -5.82 14.79 25.81
C PHE A 220 -6.83 15.26 24.75
N SER A 221 -8.13 15.23 25.05
CA SER A 221 -9.16 15.80 24.17
C SER A 221 -8.98 17.31 23.98
N VAL A 222 -8.70 18.04 25.06
CA VAL A 222 -8.42 19.49 25.00
C VAL A 222 -7.14 19.76 24.21
N LEU A 223 -6.08 18.99 24.43
CA LEU A 223 -4.82 19.12 23.70
C LEU A 223 -4.97 18.83 22.21
N PHE A 224 -5.77 17.81 21.84
CA PHE A 224 -6.07 17.48 20.46
C PHE A 224 -6.82 18.61 19.75
N VAL A 225 -7.89 19.14 20.35
CA VAL A 225 -8.65 20.27 19.78
C VAL A 225 -7.78 21.51 19.67
N ARG A 226 -6.95 21.79 20.68
CA ARG A 226 -6.00 22.91 20.65
C ARG A 226 -5.00 22.75 19.50
N GLN A 227 -4.46 21.55 19.30
CA GLN A 227 -3.53 21.27 18.19
C GLN A 227 -4.19 21.49 16.83
N MET A 228 -5.39 20.93 16.62
CA MET A 228 -6.16 21.14 15.40
C MET A 228 -6.46 22.62 15.13
N ALA A 229 -6.80 23.40 16.17
CA ALA A 229 -7.06 24.82 16.03
C ALA A 229 -5.81 25.61 15.63
N MET A 230 -4.64 25.25 16.18
CA MET A 230 -3.35 25.85 15.79
C MET A 230 -2.98 25.51 14.35
N ASP A 231 -3.14 24.23 13.96
CA ASP A 231 -2.87 23.76 12.61
C ASP A 231 -3.81 24.39 11.59
N TYR A 232 -5.09 24.58 11.93
CA TYR A 232 -6.07 25.30 11.10
C TYR A 232 -5.70 26.78 10.94
N ALA A 233 -5.26 27.46 12.00
CA ALA A 233 -4.84 28.86 11.94
C ALA A 233 -3.58 29.04 11.08
N GLY A 234 -2.61 28.12 11.16
CA GLY A 234 -1.39 28.13 10.35
C GLY A 234 -1.59 27.77 8.87
N TRP A 235 -2.77 27.28 8.50
CA TRP A 235 -3.07 26.86 7.13
C TRP A 235 -3.03 28.05 6.15
N ALA A 236 -3.51 29.23 6.57
CA ALA A 236 -3.46 30.45 5.75
C ALA A 236 -2.02 30.83 5.37
N ASP A 237 -1.07 30.56 6.27
CA ASP A 237 0.35 30.88 6.12
C ASP A 237 1.18 29.71 5.54
N ARG A 238 0.52 28.65 5.03
CA ARG A 238 1.14 27.44 4.47
C ARG A 238 2.12 26.74 5.43
N VAL A 239 1.92 26.87 6.74
CA VAL A 239 2.67 26.09 7.74
C VAL A 239 2.17 24.66 7.69
N MET A 240 3.09 23.69 7.64
CA MET A 240 2.70 22.27 7.63
C MET A 240 2.13 21.87 9.00
N PRO A 241 0.98 21.17 9.04
CA PRO A 241 0.35 20.76 10.30
C PRO A 241 1.16 19.67 11.02
N ASN A 242 1.17 19.72 12.36
CA ASN A 242 1.91 18.76 13.17
C ASN A 242 1.10 17.48 13.45
N VAL A 243 0.96 16.67 12.41
CA VAL A 243 0.11 15.47 12.43
C VAL A 243 0.64 14.35 13.31
N ALA A 244 1.95 14.34 13.61
CA ALA A 244 2.50 13.41 14.59
C ALA A 244 1.91 13.66 15.99
N MET A 245 1.79 14.94 16.37
CA MET A 245 1.17 15.33 17.65
C MET A 245 -0.34 15.10 17.66
N GLU A 246 -1.04 15.39 16.57
CA GLU A 246 -2.47 15.08 16.43
C GLU A 246 -2.74 13.57 16.61
N GLY A 247 -1.96 12.73 15.91
CA GLY A 247 -2.06 11.28 16.02
C GLY A 247 -1.72 10.76 17.41
N PHE A 248 -0.71 11.33 18.07
CA PHE A 248 -0.36 11.00 19.45
C PHE A 248 -1.50 11.30 20.42
N TYR A 249 -2.09 12.51 20.38
CA TYR A 249 -3.20 12.85 21.25
C TYR A 249 -4.44 11.99 21.00
N ALA A 250 -4.78 11.72 19.73
CA ALA A 250 -5.87 10.82 19.38
C ALA A 250 -5.65 9.40 19.93
N ALA A 251 -4.44 8.86 19.82
CA ALA A 251 -4.09 7.56 20.38
C ALA A 251 -4.22 7.55 21.91
N MET A 252 -3.75 8.60 22.59
CA MET A 252 -3.86 8.71 24.04
C MET A 252 -5.32 8.78 24.52
N ILE A 253 -6.20 9.48 23.80
CA ILE A 253 -7.65 9.52 24.10
C ILE A 253 -8.25 8.11 24.04
N LEU A 254 -7.97 7.36 22.96
CA LEU A 254 -8.48 6.00 22.80
C LEU A 254 -7.96 5.06 23.88
N LEU A 255 -6.67 5.17 24.21
CA LEU A 255 -6.03 4.38 25.26
C LEU A 255 -6.69 4.66 26.62
N THR A 256 -6.84 5.93 27.02
CA THR A 256 -7.43 6.28 28.32
C THR A 256 -8.91 5.93 28.40
N LEU A 257 -9.67 6.04 27.31
CA LEU A 257 -11.05 5.55 27.25
C LEU A 257 -11.13 4.02 27.40
N ALA A 258 -10.26 3.27 26.73
CA ALA A 258 -10.20 1.81 26.86
C ALA A 258 -9.86 1.39 28.30
N VAL A 259 -8.90 2.06 28.93
CA VAL A 259 -8.55 1.84 30.35
C VAL A 259 -9.74 2.18 31.25
N ALA A 260 -10.45 3.28 31.01
CA ALA A 260 -11.63 3.65 31.78
C ALA A 260 -12.74 2.58 31.67
N VAL A 261 -13.01 2.07 30.47
CA VAL A 261 -13.96 0.97 30.26
C VAL A 261 -13.53 -0.30 31.00
N GLY A 262 -12.24 -0.64 30.94
CA GLY A 262 -11.68 -1.80 31.65
C GLY A 262 -11.80 -1.66 33.17
N LEU A 263 -11.47 -0.49 33.72
CA LEU A 263 -11.63 -0.19 35.16
C LEU A 263 -13.09 -0.23 35.57
N TYR A 264 -14.00 0.30 34.74
CA TYR A 264 -15.43 0.30 35.01
C TYR A 264 -15.97 -1.13 35.08
N LYS A 265 -15.68 -1.94 34.06
CA LYS A 265 -16.04 -3.36 34.02
C LYS A 265 -15.51 -4.12 35.24
N LYS A 266 -14.27 -3.87 35.64
CA LYS A 266 -13.61 -4.63 36.70
C LYS A 266 -14.01 -4.23 38.12
N PHE A 267 -14.27 -2.94 38.36
CA PHE A 267 -14.39 -2.40 39.71
C PHE A 267 -15.72 -1.71 40.02
N PHE A 268 -16.58 -1.49 39.02
CA PHE A 268 -17.80 -0.68 39.16
C PHE A 268 -19.06 -1.31 38.57
N MET A 269 -18.94 -2.37 37.77
CA MET A 269 -20.07 -3.07 37.19
C MET A 269 -20.25 -4.41 37.88
N ASP A 270 -21.43 -4.63 38.45
CA ASP A 270 -21.82 -5.93 38.97
C ASP A 270 -21.93 -6.91 37.80
N GLY A 271 -21.38 -8.11 37.98
CA GLY A 271 -21.48 -9.17 36.99
C GLY A 271 -22.80 -9.91 37.13
N GLU A 272 -23.64 -9.88 36.10
CA GLU A 272 -24.77 -10.78 35.94
C GLU A 272 -24.34 -11.89 34.98
N VAL A 273 -24.04 -13.08 35.50
CA VAL A 273 -23.94 -14.27 34.67
C VAL A 273 -25.37 -14.78 34.51
N LEU A 274 -25.89 -14.83 33.28
CA LEU A 274 -27.11 -15.59 32.98
C LEU A 274 -26.83 -17.04 33.35
N VAL A 275 -27.37 -17.45 34.51
CA VAL A 275 -27.48 -18.86 34.85
C VAL A 275 -28.65 -19.38 34.01
N GLU A 276 -28.37 -19.94 32.84
CA GLU A 276 -29.24 -21.03 32.41
C GLU A 276 -28.92 -22.19 33.34
N ASP A 277 -29.92 -22.60 34.13
CA ASP A 277 -29.85 -23.81 34.92
C ASP A 277 -29.44 -24.96 33.99
N ALA A 278 -28.50 -25.80 34.40
CA ALA A 278 -28.05 -26.96 33.62
C ALA A 278 -29.18 -27.97 33.31
N SER A 279 -30.40 -27.71 33.80
CA SER A 279 -31.64 -28.42 33.52
C SER A 279 -32.63 -27.66 32.62
N GLY A 280 -32.20 -26.62 31.90
CA GLY A 280 -33.03 -25.94 30.90
C GLY A 280 -33.50 -26.92 29.83
N GLU A 281 -34.78 -27.28 29.89
CA GLU A 281 -35.45 -28.15 28.92
C GLU A 281 -35.49 -27.51 27.53
N PHE A 282 -34.42 -27.65 26.73
CA PHE A 282 -34.49 -27.44 25.29
C PHE A 282 -33.79 -28.59 24.54
N PRO A 283 -34.51 -29.36 23.71
CA PRO A 283 -33.99 -30.60 23.17
C PRO A 283 -33.36 -30.40 21.79
N TRP A 284 -32.16 -29.83 21.71
CA TRP A 284 -31.22 -30.08 20.60
C TRP A 284 -29.79 -29.66 20.95
#